data_AF-S5U298-F1
#
_entry.id   AF-S5U298-F1
#
_cell.length_a   1.000
_cell.length_b   1.000
_cell.length_c   1.000
_cell.angle_alpha   90.00
_cell.angle_beta   90.00
_cell.angle_gamma   90.00
#
_symmetry.space_group_name_H-M   'P 1'
#
loop_
_entity.id
_entity.type
_entity.pdbx_description
1 polymer ?
#
loop_
_entity_poly.entity_id
_entity_poly.type
_entity_poly.pdbx_seq_one_letter_code
_entity_poly.pdbx_strand_id
1 'polypeptide(L)'
;MKYLNISQVIKLHTQIIAVSGGLDGYNKTQISYLNSVCENIKNDEYYPTFLDKLTHLIFSCVKFHPFLDANKRTALHIGLALILINFPDLKIDDYYIKMEDIVINVADGSVSKDKLKEELNKILKDKR
;
A
#
# COMPACT_ATOMS: atom_id res chain seq x y z
N MET A 1 -11.83 5.57 -11.38
CA MET A 1 -10.66 5.04 -10.65
C MET A 1 -10.80 3.52 -10.56
N LYS A 2 -9.71 2.76 -10.70
CA LYS A 2 -9.64 1.32 -10.50
C LYS A 2 -9.12 1.01 -9.08
N TYR A 3 -9.52 -0.13 -8.53
CA TYR A 3 -9.20 -0.55 -7.16
C TYR A 3 -8.69 -1.98 -7.14
N LEU A 4 -7.90 -2.30 -6.11
CA LEU A 4 -7.55 -3.67 -5.75
C LEU A 4 -8.62 -4.25 -4.84
N ASN A 5 -8.96 -5.53 -5.02
CA ASN A 5 -9.72 -6.29 -4.05
C ASN A 5 -8.78 -7.13 -3.17
N ILE A 6 -9.30 -7.66 -2.05
CA ILE A 6 -8.47 -8.41 -1.09
C ILE A 6 -7.84 -9.67 -1.70
N SER A 7 -8.51 -10.33 -2.64
CA SER A 7 -7.98 -11.51 -3.32
C SER A 7 -6.76 -11.16 -4.17
N GLN A 8 -6.78 -10.03 -4.88
CA GLN A 8 -5.63 -9.51 -5.62
C GLN A 8 -4.47 -9.14 -4.68
N VAL A 9 -4.77 -8.54 -3.53
CA VAL A 9 -3.75 -8.20 -2.52
C VAL A 9 -3.09 -9.45 -1.93
N ILE A 10 -3.88 -10.47 -1.58
CA ILE A 10 -3.35 -11.77 -1.09
C ILE A 10 -2.51 -12.44 -2.18
N LYS A 11 -2.98 -12.46 -3.43
CA LYS A 11 -2.23 -13.04 -4.54
C LYS A 11 -0.89 -12.34 -4.74
N LEU A 12 -0.87 -11.01 -4.69
CA LEU A 12 0.35 -10.22 -4.81
C LEU A 12 1.30 -10.50 -3.64
N HIS A 13 0.78 -10.61 -2.41
CA HIS A 13 1.55 -11.02 -1.25
C HIS A 13 2.25 -12.37 -1.44
N THR A 14 1.52 -13.39 -1.88
CA THR A 14 2.10 -14.73 -2.14
C THR A 14 3.22 -14.66 -3.19
N GLN A 15 3.06 -13.84 -4.23
CA GLN A 15 4.12 -13.62 -5.23
C GLN A 15 5.36 -12.94 -4.62
N ILE A 16 5.17 -11.99 -3.71
CA ILE A 16 6.27 -11.32 -3.00
C ILE A 16 7.03 -12.29 -2.11
N ILE A 17 6.33 -13.12 -1.34
CA ILE A 17 6.96 -14.15 -0.50
C ILE A 17 7.73 -15.15 -1.36
N ALA A 18 7.15 -15.59 -2.48
CA ALA A 18 7.81 -16.55 -3.38
C ALA A 18 9.17 -16.05 -3.92
N VAL A 19 9.32 -14.74 -4.10
CA VAL A 19 10.56 -14.12 -4.61
C VAL A 19 11.51 -13.71 -3.48
N SER A 20 10.98 -13.12 -2.41
CA SER A 20 11.80 -12.47 -1.38
C SER A 20 12.00 -13.30 -0.11
N GLY A 21 11.33 -14.45 0.01
CA GLY A 21 11.34 -15.30 1.19
C GLY A 21 10.53 -14.73 2.37
N GLY A 22 10.32 -15.56 3.38
CA GLY A 22 9.49 -15.27 4.55
C GLY A 22 8.38 -16.29 4.74
N LEU A 23 7.50 -16.03 5.71
CA LEU A 23 6.36 -16.89 6.00
C LEU A 23 5.12 -16.45 5.19
N ASP A 24 4.65 -17.33 4.30
CA ASP A 24 3.39 -17.11 3.58
C ASP A 24 2.18 -17.33 4.51
N GLY A 25 1.08 -16.66 4.18
CA GLY A 25 -0.18 -16.72 4.91
C GLY A 25 -0.54 -15.43 5.63
N TYR A 26 -1.73 -15.43 6.22
CA TYR A 26 -2.31 -14.23 6.84
C TYR A 26 -3.13 -14.56 8.09
N ASN A 27 -3.27 -13.57 8.96
CA ASN A 27 -4.18 -13.61 10.08
C ASN A 27 -5.61 -13.28 9.62
N LYS A 28 -6.59 -14.14 9.92
CA LYS A 28 -7.99 -14.00 9.48
C LYS A 28 -8.66 -12.71 9.94
N THR A 29 -8.36 -12.24 11.14
CA THR A 29 -8.92 -10.99 11.68
C THR A 29 -8.25 -9.80 11.00
N GLN A 30 -6.92 -9.77 10.94
CA GLN A 30 -6.19 -8.63 10.40
C GLN A 30 -6.42 -8.46 8.88
N ILE A 31 -6.52 -9.57 8.13
CA ILE A 31 -6.85 -9.51 6.69
C ILE A 31 -8.26 -8.95 6.46
N SER A 32 -9.20 -9.19 7.39
CA SER A 32 -10.56 -8.64 7.30
C SER A 32 -10.56 -7.12 7.42
N TYR A 33 -9.67 -6.55 8.25
CA TYR A 33 -9.49 -5.10 8.35
C TYR A 33 -8.93 -4.51 7.06
N LEU A 34 -7.95 -5.18 6.44
CA LEU A 34 -7.44 -4.77 5.14
C LEU A 34 -8.49 -4.89 4.03
N ASN A 35 -9.36 -5.90 4.10
CA ASN A 35 -10.50 -6.03 3.19
C ASN A 35 -11.47 -4.84 3.34
N SER A 36 -11.81 -4.46 4.58
CA SER A 36 -12.62 -3.27 4.83
C SER A 36 -11.96 -2.00 4.29
N VAL A 37 -10.63 -1.87 4.36
CA VAL A 37 -9.91 -0.75 3.74
C VAL A 37 -10.08 -0.75 2.23
N CYS A 38 -9.94 -1.90 1.56
CA CYS A 38 -10.13 -2.00 0.10
C CYS A 38 -11.53 -1.57 -0.34
N GLU A 39 -12.55 -1.80 0.48
CA GLU A 39 -13.92 -1.33 0.22
C GLU A 39 -14.12 0.15 0.58
N ASN A 40 -13.63 0.59 1.75
CA ASN A 40 -13.87 1.93 2.27
C ASN A 40 -13.16 3.03 1.46
N ILE A 41 -11.99 2.76 0.89
CA ILE A 41 -11.28 3.73 0.02
C ILE A 41 -12.06 4.08 -1.24
N LYS A 42 -13.16 3.39 -1.54
CA LYS A 42 -14.05 3.74 -2.66
C LYS A 42 -15.01 4.88 -2.31
N ASN A 43 -15.17 5.22 -1.03
CA ASN A 43 -16.02 6.32 -0.59
C ASN A 43 -15.28 7.67 -0.75
N ASP A 44 -15.75 8.49 -1.70
CA ASP A 44 -15.17 9.78 -2.03
C ASP A 44 -15.44 10.87 -0.98
N GLU A 45 -16.41 10.69 -0.07
CA GLU A 45 -16.65 11.61 1.04
C GLU A 45 -15.51 11.55 2.06
N TYR A 46 -15.05 10.34 2.38
CA TYR A 46 -13.95 10.13 3.32
C TYR A 46 -12.56 10.14 2.67
N TYR A 47 -12.48 9.72 1.40
CA TYR A 47 -11.22 9.64 0.65
C TYR A 47 -11.36 10.38 -0.70
N PRO A 48 -11.41 11.72 -0.70
CA PRO A 48 -11.79 12.49 -1.88
C PRO A 48 -10.78 12.44 -3.03
N THR A 49 -9.51 12.15 -2.75
CA THR A 49 -8.46 12.12 -3.78
C THR A 49 -7.84 10.74 -3.95
N PHE A 50 -7.24 10.49 -5.12
CA PHE A 50 -6.43 9.29 -5.34
C PHE A 50 -5.34 9.13 -4.26
N LEU A 51 -4.73 10.26 -3.86
CA LEU A 51 -3.68 10.28 -2.86
C LEU A 51 -4.19 9.87 -1.46
N ASP A 52 -5.41 10.27 -1.08
CA ASP A 52 -6.05 9.83 0.17
C ASP A 52 -6.23 8.31 0.22
N LYS A 53 -6.70 7.74 -0.90
CA LYS A 53 -6.96 6.32 -1.07
C LYS A 53 -5.68 5.51 -1.04
N LEU A 54 -4.66 5.95 -1.79
CA LEU A 54 -3.33 5.34 -1.82
C LEU A 54 -2.68 5.36 -0.43
N THR A 55 -2.70 6.52 0.23
CA THR A 55 -2.14 6.69 1.57
C THR A 55 -2.82 5.76 2.56
N HIS A 56 -4.16 5.69 2.54
CA HIS A 56 -4.88 4.83 3.46
C HIS A 56 -4.59 3.36 3.24
N LEU A 57 -4.53 2.91 1.97
CA LEU A 57 -4.21 1.52 1.64
C LEU A 57 -2.82 1.12 2.16
N ILE A 58 -1.78 1.91 1.87
CA ILE A 58 -0.41 1.63 2.29
C ILE A 58 -0.31 1.66 3.83
N PHE A 59 -0.81 2.74 4.45
CA PHE A 59 -0.75 2.92 5.90
C PHE A 59 -1.42 1.77 6.64
N SER A 60 -2.63 1.39 6.22
CA SER A 60 -3.39 0.32 6.86
C SER A 60 -2.75 -1.05 6.65
N CYS A 61 -2.19 -1.34 5.48
CA CYS A 61 -1.47 -2.60 5.27
C CYS A 61 -0.26 -2.70 6.20
N VAL A 62 0.48 -1.61 6.41
CA VAL A 62 1.58 -1.60 7.37
C VAL A 62 1.08 -1.80 8.79
N LYS A 63 0.10 -1.00 9.23
CA LYS A 63 -0.35 -0.95 10.64
C LYS A 63 -1.19 -2.15 11.07
N PHE A 64 -1.99 -2.72 10.18
CA PHE A 64 -2.81 -3.88 10.54
C PHE A 64 -2.03 -5.19 10.54
N HIS A 65 -0.82 -5.24 9.97
CA HIS A 65 -0.04 -6.48 9.88
C HIS A 65 -0.88 -7.69 9.42
N PRO A 66 -1.59 -7.60 8.28
CA PRO A 66 -2.51 -8.65 7.82
C PRO A 66 -1.83 -9.99 7.55
N PHE A 67 -0.57 -9.98 7.13
CA PHE A 67 0.20 -11.16 6.74
C PHE A 67 1.14 -11.63 7.84
N LEU A 68 1.52 -12.91 7.80
CA LEU A 68 2.43 -13.49 8.80
C LEU A 68 3.85 -12.91 8.69
N ASP A 69 4.28 -12.55 7.49
CA ASP A 69 5.52 -11.81 7.21
C ASP A 69 5.30 -10.83 6.05
N ALA A 70 6.33 -10.07 5.67
CA ALA A 70 6.38 -9.20 4.49
C ALA A 70 5.29 -8.11 4.41
N ASN A 71 4.68 -7.70 5.52
CA ASN A 71 3.65 -6.64 5.54
C ASN A 71 4.12 -5.32 4.92
N LYS A 72 5.33 -4.87 5.25
CA LYS A 72 5.93 -3.65 4.68
C LYS A 72 6.18 -3.77 3.17
N ARG A 73 6.78 -4.89 2.75
CA ARG A 73 7.00 -5.23 1.33
C ARG A 73 5.67 -5.28 0.58
N THR A 74 4.66 -5.91 1.15
CA THR A 74 3.30 -5.98 0.59
C THR A 74 2.69 -4.59 0.44
N ALA A 75 2.82 -3.73 1.45
CA ALA A 75 2.33 -2.36 1.39
C ALA A 75 2.97 -1.56 0.24
N LEU A 76 4.28 -1.71 0.01
CA LEU A 76 4.97 -1.11 -1.14
C LEU A 76 4.38 -1.59 -2.47
N HIS A 77 4.26 -2.91 -2.64
CA HIS A 77 3.81 -3.49 -3.90
C HIS A 77 2.33 -3.20 -4.20
N ILE A 78 1.43 -3.25 -3.21
CA ILE A 78 0.01 -2.87 -3.44
C ILE A 78 -0.13 -1.37 -3.72
N GLY A 79 0.74 -0.54 -3.11
CA GLY A 79 0.81 0.89 -3.38
C GLY A 79 1.18 1.17 -4.84
N LEU A 80 2.28 0.56 -5.31
CA LEU A 80 2.68 0.67 -6.71
C LEU A 80 1.63 0.09 -7.65
N ALA A 81 1.05 -1.06 -7.34
CA ALA A 81 -0.01 -1.66 -8.15
C ALA A 81 -1.21 -0.71 -8.29
N LEU A 82 -1.65 -0.07 -7.21
CA LEU A 82 -2.76 0.90 -7.27
C LEU A 82 -2.41 2.12 -8.13
N ILE A 83 -1.15 2.59 -8.10
CA ILE A 83 -0.65 3.66 -8.97
C ILE A 83 -0.73 3.20 -10.43
N LEU A 84 -0.10 2.08 -10.78
CA LEU A 84 0.03 1.64 -12.18
C LEU A 84 -1.32 1.28 -12.83
N ILE A 85 -2.28 0.70 -12.09
CA ILE A 85 -3.60 0.41 -12.67
C ILE A 85 -4.40 1.67 -13.02
N ASN A 86 -4.10 2.81 -12.36
CA ASN A 86 -4.75 4.09 -12.59
C ASN A 86 -3.94 5.03 -13.50
N PHE A 87 -2.61 4.87 -13.53
CA PHE A 87 -1.67 5.68 -14.29
C PHE A 87 -0.61 4.78 -14.95
N PRO A 88 -0.98 3.96 -15.95
CA PRO A 88 -0.09 2.96 -16.54
C PRO A 88 1.14 3.57 -17.24
N ASP A 89 1.02 4.81 -17.72
CA ASP A 89 2.10 5.52 -18.42
C ASP A 89 3.03 6.30 -17.46
N LEU A 90 2.75 6.27 -16.16
CA LEU A 90 3.56 6.98 -15.16
C LEU A 90 4.89 6.25 -14.93
N LYS A 91 5.99 6.90 -15.29
CA LYS A 91 7.35 6.39 -15.03
C LYS A 91 7.75 6.69 -13.59
N ILE A 92 7.88 5.66 -12.76
CA ILE A 92 8.12 5.81 -11.32
C ILE A 92 9.25 4.91 -10.82
N ASP A 93 10.39 5.01 -11.51
CA ASP A 93 11.54 4.11 -11.38
C ASP A 93 12.20 4.14 -9.98
N ASP A 94 12.02 5.24 -9.24
CA ASP A 94 12.57 5.47 -7.90
C ASP A 94 11.57 5.17 -6.78
N TYR A 95 10.37 4.66 -7.08
CA TYR A 95 9.31 4.43 -6.08
C TYR A 95 9.79 3.61 -4.89
N TYR A 96 10.39 2.44 -5.15
CA TYR A 96 10.82 1.53 -4.08
C TYR A 96 11.91 2.16 -3.22
N ILE A 97 12.90 2.81 -3.84
CA ILE A 97 14.01 3.47 -3.15
C ILE A 97 13.46 4.59 -2.24
N LYS A 98 12.55 5.42 -2.75
CA LYS A 98 11.96 6.52 -1.97
C LYS A 98 11.05 6.04 -0.85
N MET A 99 10.39 4.90 -1.02
CA MET A 99 9.36 4.43 -0.09
C MET A 99 9.86 3.43 0.95
N GLU A 100 11.02 2.80 0.77
CA GLU A 100 11.53 1.74 1.66
C GLU A 100 11.65 2.21 3.12
N ASP A 101 12.41 3.29 3.36
CA ASP A 101 12.55 3.87 4.71
C ASP A 101 11.21 4.42 5.22
N ILE A 102 10.39 4.98 4.34
CA ILE A 102 9.08 5.54 4.72
C ILE A 102 8.19 4.45 5.30
N VAL A 103 8.08 3.28 4.68
CA VAL A 103 7.21 2.20 5.20
C VAL A 103 7.76 1.58 6.48
N ILE A 104 9.09 1.59 6.69
CA ILE A 104 9.72 1.20 7.95
C ILE A 104 9.33 2.19 9.06
N ASN A 105 9.48 3.48 8.79
CA ASN A 105 9.14 4.56 9.71
C ASN A 105 7.63 4.66 9.98
N VAL A 106 6.79 4.27 9.01
CA VAL A 106 5.34 4.10 9.27
C VAL A 106 5.12 2.93 10.22
N ALA A 107 5.85 1.82 10.09
CA ALA A 107 5.68 0.67 10.97
C ALA A 107 6.05 1.00 12.42
N ASP A 108 7.21 1.61 12.65
CA ASP A 108 7.67 2.00 13.99
C ASP A 108 6.91 3.19 14.59
N GLY A 109 6.19 3.96 13.75
CA GLY A 109 5.35 5.08 14.18
C GLY A 109 6.02 6.45 14.15
N SER A 110 7.27 6.54 13.69
CA SER A 110 7.96 7.81 13.48
C SER A 110 7.43 8.61 12.28
N VAL A 111 6.76 7.95 11.31
CA VAL A 111 6.03 8.62 10.22
C VAL A 111 4.52 8.46 10.41
N SER A 112 3.83 9.59 10.50
CA SER A 112 2.37 9.67 10.58
C SER A 112 1.70 9.40 9.22
N LYS A 113 0.39 9.15 9.23
CA LYS A 113 -0.40 8.98 8.00
C LYS A 113 -0.37 10.23 7.12
N ASP A 114 -0.44 11.41 7.72
CA ASP A 114 -0.36 12.69 6.98
C ASP A 114 1.03 12.87 6.37
N LYS A 115 2.08 12.50 7.12
CA LYS A 115 3.44 12.58 6.60
C LYS A 115 3.67 11.61 5.44
N LEU A 116 3.15 10.39 5.53
CA LEU A 116 3.14 9.44 4.41
C LEU A 116 2.44 10.04 3.18
N LYS A 117 1.30 10.72 3.37
CA LYS A 117 0.57 11.39 2.28
C LYS A 117 1.42 12.45 1.59
N GLU A 118 2.15 13.26 2.35
CA GLU A 118 3.07 14.27 1.81
C GLU A 118 4.18 13.65 0.96
N GLU A 119 4.83 12.59 1.45
CA GLU A 119 5.92 11.94 0.72
C GLU A 119 5.42 11.26 -0.57
N LEU A 120 4.26 10.60 -0.52
CA LEU A 120 3.60 10.05 -1.72
C LEU A 120 3.25 11.16 -2.73
N ASN A 121 2.84 12.34 -2.26
CA ASN A 121 2.56 13.47 -3.14
C ASN A 121 3.82 13.95 -3.88
N LYS A 122 4.96 14.04 -3.19
CA LYS A 122 6.25 14.41 -3.80
C LYS A 122 6.64 13.40 -4.87
N ILE A 123 6.59 12.12 -4.52
CA ILE A 123 6.90 11.00 -5.43
C ILE A 123 6.04 11.06 -6.70
N LEU A 124 4.75 11.37 -6.59
CA LEU A 124 3.84 11.45 -7.75
C LEU A 124 3.94 12.76 -8.54
N LYS A 125 4.32 13.88 -7.91
CA LYS A 125 4.47 15.17 -8.59
C LYS A 125 5.75 15.27 -9.42
N ASP A 126 6.83 14.64 -8.97
CA ASP A 126 8.11 14.61 -9.71
C ASP A 126 8.00 13.94 -11.09
N LYS A 127 6.88 13.28 -11.39
CA LYS A 127 6.67 12.43 -12.56
C LYS A 127 5.55 12.92 -13.49
N ARG A 128 4.97 14.10 -13.22
CA ARG A 128 3.94 14.73 -14.04
C ARG A 128 4.51 15.82 -14.95
#